data_AF-W9GJL5-F1
#
_entry.id   AF-W9GJL5-F1
#
_cell.length_a   1.000
_cell.length_b   1.000
_cell.length_c   1.000
_cell.angle_alpha   90.00
_cell.angle_beta   90.00
_cell.angle_gamma   90.00
#
_symmetry.space_group_name_H-M   'P 1'
#
loop_
_entity.id
_entity.type
_entity.pdbx_description
1 polymer ?
#
loop_
_entity_poly.entity_id
_entity_poly.type
_entity_poly.pdbx_seq_one_letter_code
_entity_poly.pdbx_strand_id
1 'polypeptide(L)'
;MAVFGPSGFDEPQNLAELLHRHERLASWLAADGRALRHDRAGVAEVDSLLDGWRDDREIGPMVGNEVGPYLGCVVVDAVPEAHWSVRPNGQPVVSVAGQELNVIEIVARRLDTGHPRLPDVLDGATERR
;
A
#
# COMPACT_ATOMS: atom_id res chain seq x y z
N MET A 1 -24.76 -7.05 -20.54
CA MET A 1 -24.42 -7.59 -19.21
C MET A 1 -23.13 -6.89 -18.76
N ALA A 2 -23.22 -5.99 -17.80
CA ALA A 2 -22.06 -5.44 -17.11
C ALA A 2 -22.22 -5.84 -15.64
N VAL A 3 -21.42 -6.80 -15.18
CA VAL A 3 -21.29 -7.11 -13.76
C VAL A 3 -20.25 -6.13 -13.23
N PHE A 4 -20.69 -4.98 -12.74
CA PHE A 4 -19.93 -4.26 -11.73
C PHE A 4 -20.19 -5.00 -10.42
N GLY A 5 -19.30 -5.92 -10.07
CA GLY A 5 -19.22 -6.42 -8.69
C GLY A 5 -18.93 -5.23 -7.77
N PRO A 6 -19.39 -5.23 -6.51
CA PRO A 6 -19.24 -4.08 -5.63
C PRO A 6 -17.76 -3.75 -5.51
N SER A 7 -17.34 -2.62 -6.08
CA SER A 7 -16.02 -2.05 -5.85
C SER A 7 -15.97 -1.68 -4.37
N GLY A 8 -15.55 -2.62 -3.53
CA GLY A 8 -15.35 -2.44 -2.09
C GLY A 8 -14.20 -1.50 -1.78
N PHE A 9 -14.05 -0.43 -2.53
CA PHE A 9 -12.97 0.54 -2.41
C PHE A 9 -13.49 1.98 -2.48
N ASP A 10 -14.79 2.18 -2.74
CA ASP A 10 -15.42 3.49 -2.95
C ASP A 10 -16.12 4.03 -1.68
N GLU A 11 -16.25 3.23 -0.61
CA GLU A 11 -17.00 3.61 0.60
C GLU A 11 -16.11 3.71 1.86
N PRO A 12 -16.32 4.73 2.73
CA PRO A 12 -15.59 4.87 4.00
C PRO A 12 -15.84 3.73 4.99
N GLN A 13 -16.92 2.94 4.81
CA GLN A 13 -17.17 1.72 5.56
C GLN A 13 -16.22 0.58 5.14
N ASN A 14 -15.76 0.58 3.89
CA ASN A 14 -14.74 -0.35 3.41
C ASN A 14 -13.33 0.05 3.88
N LEU A 15 -13.08 1.34 4.10
CA LEU A 15 -11.87 1.82 4.75
C LEU A 15 -11.73 1.25 6.17
N ALA A 16 -12.82 1.15 6.95
CA ALA A 16 -12.77 0.53 8.28
C ALA A 16 -12.46 -0.98 8.25
N GLU A 17 -12.95 -1.73 7.25
CA GLU A 17 -12.57 -3.13 7.01
C GLU A 17 -11.12 -3.25 6.50
N LEU A 18 -10.67 -2.34 5.63
CA LEU A 18 -9.28 -2.25 5.19
C LEU A 18 -8.34 -1.87 6.34
N LEU A 19 -8.75 -0.99 7.25
CA LEU A 19 -8.02 -0.66 8.47
C LEU A 19 -7.99 -1.83 9.47
N HIS A 20 -9.07 -2.62 9.57
CA HIS A 20 -9.07 -3.91 10.29
C HIS A 20 -8.06 -4.90 9.68
N ARG A 21 -7.83 -4.82 8.36
CA ARG A 21 -6.77 -5.61 7.71
C ARG A 21 -5.36 -5.18 8.13
N HIS A 22 -5.17 -3.92 8.52
CA HIS A 22 -3.85 -3.37 8.88
C HIS A 22 -3.45 -3.56 10.34
N GLU A 23 -4.20 -4.32 11.15
CA GLU A 23 -3.85 -4.62 12.55
C GLU A 23 -2.45 -5.25 12.69
N ARG A 24 -2.05 -6.08 11.71
CA ARG A 24 -0.72 -6.70 11.72
C ARG A 24 0.38 -5.66 11.51
N LEU A 25 0.19 -4.75 10.55
CA LEU A 25 1.15 -3.68 10.27
C LEU A 25 1.25 -2.70 11.45
N ALA A 26 0.11 -2.35 12.06
CA ALA A 26 0.08 -1.54 13.26
C ALA A 26 0.80 -2.24 14.43
N SER A 27 0.63 -3.55 14.58
CA SER A 27 1.33 -4.35 15.60
C SER A 27 2.85 -4.37 15.39
N TRP A 28 3.31 -4.48 14.13
CA TRP A 28 4.74 -4.43 13.82
C TRP A 28 5.38 -3.07 14.14
N LEU A 29 4.69 -1.97 13.82
CA LEU A 29 5.15 -0.63 14.21
C LEU A 29 5.11 -0.43 15.72
N ALA A 30 4.06 -0.90 16.39
CA ALA A 30 3.92 -0.78 17.84
C ALA A 30 5.00 -1.55 18.59
N ALA A 31 5.45 -2.69 18.06
CA ALA A 31 6.59 -3.44 18.59
C ALA A 31 7.91 -2.64 18.59
N ASP A 32 8.00 -1.63 17.71
CA ASP A 32 9.13 -0.69 17.61
C ASP A 32 8.81 0.68 18.25
N GLY A 33 7.71 0.80 19.00
CA GLY A 33 7.30 2.03 19.68
C GLY A 33 6.68 3.09 18.77
N ARG A 34 6.27 2.70 17.55
CA ARG A 34 5.71 3.60 16.53
C ARG A 34 4.23 3.33 16.30
N ALA A 35 3.49 4.36 15.89
CA ALA A 35 2.07 4.25 15.54
C ALA A 35 1.90 4.27 14.01
N LEU A 36 0.98 3.45 13.50
CA LEU A 36 0.60 3.51 12.09
C LEU A 36 -0.18 4.81 11.83
N ARG A 37 0.28 5.58 10.83
CA ARG A 37 -0.37 6.81 10.38
C ARG A 37 -0.72 6.70 8.89
N HIS A 38 -1.79 7.33 8.43
CA HIS A 38 -2.20 7.33 7.02
C HIS A 38 -1.73 8.61 6.31
N ASP A 39 -0.42 8.86 6.41
CA ASP A 39 0.23 10.02 5.83
C ASP A 39 1.64 9.66 5.37
N ARG A 40 2.30 10.61 4.69
CA ARG A 40 3.67 10.46 4.20
C ARG A 40 4.67 10.02 5.27
N ALA A 41 4.57 10.54 6.50
CA ALA A 41 5.45 10.16 7.60
C ALA A 41 5.16 8.72 8.04
N GLY A 42 3.90 8.30 8.10
CA GLY A 42 3.53 6.89 8.32
C GLY A 42 4.15 5.95 7.29
N VAL A 43 4.13 6.34 6.01
CA VAL A 43 4.75 5.55 4.93
C VAL A 43 6.26 5.44 5.12
N ALA A 44 6.93 6.48 5.61
CA ALA A 44 8.35 6.44 5.92
C ALA A 44 8.67 5.51 7.11
N GLU A 45 7.81 5.45 8.12
CA GLU A 45 7.98 4.50 9.23
C GLU A 45 7.90 3.06 8.75
N VAL A 46 6.91 2.76 7.90
CA VAL A 46 6.72 1.44 7.31
C VAL A 46 7.89 1.09 6.40
N ASP A 47 8.38 2.01 5.57
CA ASP A 47 9.57 1.80 4.73
C ASP A 47 10.81 1.44 5.57
N SER A 48 10.98 2.07 6.73
CA SER A 48 12.09 1.79 7.65
C SER A 48 11.99 0.38 8.27
N LEU A 49 10.78 -0.14 8.50
CA LEU A 49 10.62 -1.55 8.90
C LEU A 49 11.08 -2.51 7.80
N LEU A 50 10.88 -2.16 6.53
CA LEU A 50 11.31 -2.99 5.40
C LEU A 50 12.84 -3.16 5.34
N ASP A 51 13.61 -2.18 5.85
CA ASP A 51 15.07 -2.29 5.90
C ASP A 51 15.53 -3.41 6.84
N GLY A 52 14.83 -3.63 7.96
CA GLY A 52 15.11 -4.74 8.89
C GLY A 52 14.69 -6.11 8.35
N TRP A 53 13.73 -6.13 7.41
CA TRP A 53 13.19 -7.34 6.79
C TRP A 53 13.80 -7.68 5.44
N ARG A 54 14.67 -6.81 4.92
CA ARG A 54 15.30 -6.97 3.60
C ARG A 54 16.11 -8.26 3.49
N ASP A 55 16.77 -8.66 4.57
CA ASP A 55 17.57 -9.89 4.64
C ASP A 55 16.73 -11.15 4.92
N ASP A 56 15.45 -10.99 5.28
CA ASP A 56 14.51 -12.08 5.54
C ASP A 56 13.59 -12.30 4.32
N ARG A 57 14.02 -13.19 3.43
CA ARG A 57 13.30 -13.51 2.20
C ARG A 57 12.01 -14.30 2.43
N GLU A 58 11.85 -14.95 3.59
CA GLU A 58 10.67 -15.79 3.86
C GLU A 58 9.42 -14.95 4.14
N ILE A 59 9.59 -13.74 4.69
CA ILE A 59 8.48 -12.85 5.02
C ILE A 59 8.01 -11.97 3.85
N GLY A 60 8.75 -11.92 2.74
CA GLY A 60 8.50 -11.01 1.62
C GLY A 60 7.06 -11.00 1.09
N PRO A 61 6.47 -12.16 0.73
CA PRO A 61 5.09 -12.22 0.25
C PRO A 61 4.06 -11.77 1.31
N MET A 62 4.29 -12.12 2.57
CA MET A 62 3.43 -11.69 3.69
C MET A 62 3.51 -10.18 3.87
N VAL A 63 4.71 -9.59 3.88
CA VAL A 63 4.90 -8.14 4.02
C VAL A 63 4.29 -7.40 2.85
N GLY A 64 4.46 -7.88 1.61
CA GLY A 64 3.82 -7.33 0.41
C GLY A 64 2.30 -7.26 0.52
N ASN A 65 1.67 -8.31 1.09
CA ASN A 65 0.22 -8.40 1.26
C ASN A 65 -0.34 -7.45 2.33
N GLU A 66 0.48 -7.01 3.29
CA GLU A 66 0.06 -6.11 4.37
C GLU A 66 0.43 -4.65 4.05
N VAL A 67 1.64 -4.42 3.55
CA VAL A 67 2.20 -3.09 3.28
C VAL A 67 1.71 -2.54 1.93
N GLY A 68 1.53 -3.39 0.92
CA GLY A 68 1.06 -2.97 -0.40
C GLY A 68 -0.32 -2.28 -0.31
N PRO A 69 -1.34 -2.92 0.27
CA PRO A 69 -2.64 -2.31 0.45
C PRO A 69 -2.60 -1.03 1.30
N TYR A 70 -1.76 -0.98 2.34
CA TYR A 70 -1.57 0.22 3.16
C TYR A 70 -1.04 1.39 2.30
N LEU A 71 0.00 1.17 1.51
CA LEU A 71 0.54 2.17 0.59
C LEU A 71 -0.54 2.66 -0.39
N GLY A 72 -1.33 1.74 -0.93
CA GLY A 72 -2.39 2.09 -1.86
C GLY A 72 -3.48 2.96 -1.23
N CYS A 73 -3.88 2.70 0.02
CA CYS A 73 -4.82 3.55 0.75
C CYS A 73 -4.26 4.97 0.91
N VAL A 74 -2.99 5.11 1.33
CA VAL A 74 -2.37 6.44 1.48
C VAL A 74 -2.27 7.18 0.14
N VAL A 75 -2.02 6.48 -0.97
CA VAL A 75 -2.01 7.10 -2.31
C VAL A 75 -3.40 7.58 -2.71
N VAL A 76 -4.44 6.76 -2.51
CA VAL A 76 -5.83 7.13 -2.83
C VAL A 76 -6.30 8.31 -1.96
N ASP A 77 -5.94 8.34 -0.68
CA ASP A 77 -6.26 9.46 0.20
C ASP A 77 -5.51 10.75 -0.19
N ALA A 78 -4.27 10.63 -0.70
CA ALA A 78 -3.43 11.76 -1.05
C ALA A 78 -3.69 12.33 -2.46
N VAL A 79 -4.22 11.53 -3.39
CA VAL A 79 -4.38 11.90 -4.80
C VAL A 79 -5.86 11.73 -5.21
N PRO A 80 -6.60 12.83 -5.46
CA PRO A 80 -8.03 12.76 -5.79
C PRO A 80 -8.38 11.93 -7.03
N GLU A 81 -7.45 11.82 -7.98
CA GLU A 81 -7.62 11.04 -9.21
C GLU A 81 -7.20 9.57 -9.05
N ALA A 82 -6.65 9.21 -7.88
CA ALA A 82 -6.26 7.85 -7.59
C ALA A 82 -7.46 7.03 -7.12
N HIS A 83 -7.61 5.83 -7.69
CA HIS A 83 -8.66 4.90 -7.30
C HIS A 83 -8.17 3.46 -7.40
N TRP A 84 -8.76 2.58 -6.61
CA TRP A 84 -8.48 1.16 -6.70
C TRP A 84 -9.05 0.55 -7.97
N SER A 85 -8.32 -0.40 -8.53
CA SER A 85 -8.73 -1.21 -9.68
C SER A 85 -8.29 -2.65 -9.45
N VAL A 86 -9.03 -3.59 -10.03
CA VAL A 86 -8.70 -5.02 -9.97
C VAL A 86 -8.36 -5.48 -11.37
N ARG A 87 -7.15 -6.02 -11.54
CA ARG A 87 -6.70 -6.58 -12.81
C ARG A 87 -7.49 -7.85 -13.17
N PRO A 88 -7.49 -8.27 -14.45
CA PRO A 88 -8.14 -9.53 -14.87
C PRO A 88 -7.64 -10.79 -14.14
N ASN A 89 -6.44 -10.74 -13.55
CA ASN A 89 -5.85 -11.80 -12.74
C ASN A 89 -6.28 -11.76 -11.26
N GLY A 90 -7.14 -10.82 -10.86
CA GLY A 90 -7.62 -10.64 -9.48
C GLY A 90 -6.68 -9.83 -8.58
N GLN A 91 -5.57 -9.29 -9.10
CA GLN A 91 -4.63 -8.51 -8.30
C GLN A 91 -5.12 -7.06 -8.10
N PRO A 92 -5.14 -6.54 -6.86
CA PRO A 92 -5.49 -5.15 -6.60
C PRO A 92 -4.33 -4.23 -7.01
N VAL A 93 -4.66 -3.17 -7.74
CA VAL A 93 -3.74 -2.12 -8.17
C VAL A 93 -4.37 -0.75 -7.92
N VAL A 94 -3.54 0.28 -7.79
CA VAL A 94 -4.03 1.67 -7.71
C VAL A 94 -3.84 2.32 -9.08
N SER A 95 -4.89 2.86 -9.67
CA SER A 95 -4.81 3.66 -10.89
C SER A 95 -4.63 5.12 -10.50
N VAL A 96 -3.56 5.76 -10.98
CA VAL A 96 -3.27 7.19 -10.73
C VAL A 96 -3.17 7.90 -12.07
N ALA A 97 -4.08 8.82 -12.36
CA ALA A 97 -4.16 9.53 -13.65
C ALA A 97 -4.13 8.57 -14.88
N GLY A 98 -4.77 7.39 -14.74
CA GLY A 98 -4.81 6.37 -15.78
C GLY A 98 -3.59 5.44 -15.86
N GLN A 99 -2.59 5.62 -14.99
CA GLN A 99 -1.43 4.73 -14.91
C GLN A 99 -1.58 3.75 -13.73
N GLU A 100 -1.42 2.46 -13.99
CA GLU A 100 -1.48 1.45 -12.93
C GLU A 100 -0.23 1.44 -12.06
N LEU A 101 -0.44 1.37 -10.74
CA LEU A 101 0.55 1.25 -9.70
C LEU A 101 0.31 -0.09 -8.96
N ASN A 102 1.18 -1.07 -9.21
CA ASN A 102 1.13 -2.37 -8.54
C ASN A 102 1.82 -2.28 -7.18
N VAL A 103 1.07 -1.89 -6.15
CA VAL A 103 1.59 -1.65 -4.80
C VAL A 103 2.22 -2.88 -4.15
N ILE A 104 1.72 -4.09 -4.44
CA ILE A 104 2.28 -5.34 -3.92
C ILE A 104 3.66 -5.60 -4.54
N GLU A 105 3.77 -5.43 -5.86
CA GLU A 105 5.03 -5.61 -6.59
C GLU A 105 6.07 -4.56 -6.20
N ILE A 106 5.65 -3.32 -5.95
CA ILE A 106 6.52 -2.24 -5.47
C ILE A 106 7.13 -2.60 -4.12
N VAL A 107 6.32 -3.09 -3.18
CA VAL A 107 6.81 -3.51 -1.85
C VAL A 107 7.74 -4.72 -1.97
N ALA A 108 7.39 -5.70 -2.80
CA ALA A 108 8.25 -6.85 -3.06
C ALA A 108 9.61 -6.42 -3.63
N ARG A 109 9.60 -5.48 -4.59
CA ARG A 109 10.83 -4.92 -5.17
C ARG A 109 11.64 -4.11 -4.16
N ARG A 110 10.98 -3.36 -3.28
CA ARG A 110 11.64 -2.64 -2.18
C ARG A 110 12.34 -3.59 -1.21
N LEU A 111 11.73 -4.73 -0.90
CA LEU A 111 12.35 -5.78 -0.07
C LEU A 111 13.50 -6.50 -0.78
N ASP A 112 13.40 -6.76 -2.08
CA ASP A 112 14.46 -7.48 -2.81
C ASP A 112 15.67 -6.58 -3.12
N THR A 113 15.43 -5.32 -3.51
CA THR A 113 16.46 -4.44 -4.07
C THR A 113 16.81 -3.24 -3.19
N GLY A 114 16.04 -2.98 -2.12
CA GLY A 114 16.14 -1.75 -1.33
C GLY A 114 15.49 -0.52 -1.98
N HIS A 115 14.97 -0.63 -3.20
CA HIS A 115 14.38 0.48 -3.95
C HIS A 115 13.13 0.06 -4.74
N PRO A 116 12.22 1.00 -5.08
CA PRO A 116 12.16 2.40 -4.65
C PRO A 116 11.67 2.48 -3.20
N ARG A 117 12.02 3.55 -2.47
CA ARG A 117 11.46 3.72 -1.12
C ARG A 117 9.98 4.08 -1.22
N LEU A 118 9.18 3.60 -0.29
CA LEU A 118 7.74 3.84 -0.32
C LEU A 118 7.36 5.34 -0.30
N PRO A 119 8.06 6.21 0.46
CA PRO A 119 7.80 7.65 0.40
C PRO A 119 8.09 8.26 -0.97
N ASP A 120 9.07 7.74 -1.70
CA ASP A 120 9.41 8.25 -3.03
C ASP A 120 8.32 7.87 -4.05
N VAL A 121 7.69 6.69 -3.86
CA VAL A 121 6.53 6.25 -4.65
C VAL A 121 5.32 7.14 -4.39
N LEU A 122 5.05 7.48 -3.13
CA LEU A 122 3.96 8.38 -2.75
C LEU A 122 4.18 9.79 -3.33
N ASP A 123 5.40 10.34 -3.23
CA ASP A 123 5.72 11.64 -3.85
C ASP A 123 5.45 11.61 -5.34
N GLY A 124 6.02 10.64 -6.05
CA GLY A 124 5.82 10.51 -7.48
C GLY A 124 4.34 10.32 -7.86
N ALA A 125 3.52 9.71 -7.02
CA ALA A 125 2.08 9.62 -7.26
C ALA A 125 1.40 10.98 -7.09
N THR A 126 1.76 11.74 -6.04
CA THR A 126 1.21 13.09 -5.79
C THR A 126 1.65 14.15 -6.81
N GLU A 127 2.82 13.98 -7.42
CA GLU A 127 3.34 14.86 -8.48
C GLU A 127 2.65 14.64 -9.84
N ARG A 128 1.89 13.54 -10.01
CA ARG A 128 1.19 13.19 -11.26
C ARG A 128 -0.19 13.84 -11.44
N ARG A 129 -0.58 14.71 -10.51
CA ARG A 129 -1.80 15.53 -10.57
C ARG A 129 -1.72 16.65 -11.62
#